data_AF-X0WXC1-F1
#
_entry.id   AF-X0WXC1-F1
#
_cell.length_a   1.000
_cell.length_b   1.000
_cell.length_c   1.000
_cell.angle_alpha   90.00
_cell.angle_beta   90.00
_cell.angle_gamma   90.00
#
_symmetry.space_group_name_H-M   'P 1'
#
loop_
_entity.id
_entity.type
_entity.pdbx_description
1 polymer ?
#
loop_
_entity_poly.entity_id
_entity_poly.type
_entity_poly.pdbx_seq_one_letter_code
_entity_poly.pdbx_strand_id
1 'polypeptide(L)'
;MKDISKLYAKLATEPSSEEKNVIDAKLKTKENDLEILKREIRIKNPIYAEINYPEIISLQEAQRELLDSKTAFFAYCIGKEHSYAFVITKKDFRIFPLPPRENIQRQVSDYLKAISDKENKNFKLGYELFKTLVLPGLDKNIKNIIFVSDDILHFLPFETLITHKEKRDWLIKDYKIAYAPSISSLREIIQRKKSNG
;
A
#
# COMPACT_ATOMS: atom_id res chain seq x y z
N MET A 1 11.28 22.05 -6.97
CA MET A 1 10.18 21.35 -7.68
C MET A 1 10.36 21.31 -9.19
N LYS A 2 10.50 22.45 -9.89
CA LYS A 2 10.68 22.48 -11.36
C LYS A 2 11.80 21.56 -11.88
N ASP A 3 12.91 21.45 -11.14
CA ASP A 3 14.05 20.63 -11.60
C ASP A 3 13.81 19.13 -11.48
N ILE A 4 13.14 18.68 -10.41
CA ILE A 4 12.74 17.26 -10.25
C ILE A 4 11.74 16.89 -11.35
N SER A 5 10.71 17.73 -11.58
CA SER A 5 9.74 17.50 -12.66
C SER A 5 10.40 17.47 -14.05
N LYS A 6 11.40 18.31 -14.31
CA LYS A 6 12.18 18.28 -15.57
C LYS A 6 13.00 17.00 -15.71
N LEU A 7 13.57 16.48 -14.62
CA LEU A 7 14.31 15.22 -14.65
C LEU A 7 13.38 14.02 -14.88
N TYR A 8 12.19 13.99 -14.25
CA TYR A 8 11.15 12.99 -14.56
C TYR A 8 10.69 13.08 -16.02
N ALA A 9 10.49 14.29 -16.56
CA ALA A 9 10.13 14.47 -17.96
C ALA A 9 11.22 13.98 -18.93
N LYS A 10 12.50 14.15 -18.58
CA LYS A 10 13.63 13.59 -19.35
C LYS A 10 13.74 12.07 -19.24
N LEU A 11 13.31 11.48 -18.13
CA LEU A 11 13.28 10.03 -17.98
C LEU A 11 12.16 9.39 -18.83
N ALA A 12 11.06 10.14 -19.04
CA ALA A 12 9.94 9.73 -19.88
C ALA A 12 10.26 9.72 -21.40
N THR A 13 11.38 10.32 -21.83
CA THR A 13 11.81 10.34 -23.24
C THR A 13 12.77 9.19 -23.61
N GLU A 14 12.76 8.09 -22.85
CA GLU A 14 13.58 6.88 -23.07
C GLU A 14 15.07 7.15 -23.39
N PRO A 15 15.82 7.81 -22.48
CA PRO A 15 17.24 8.09 -22.69
C PRO A 15 18.09 6.80 -22.65
N SER A 16 19.34 6.90 -23.11
CA SER A 16 20.27 5.77 -23.11
C SER A 16 20.57 5.26 -21.69
N SER A 17 21.06 4.02 -21.55
CA SER A 17 21.32 3.40 -20.24
C SER A 17 22.27 4.22 -19.35
N GLU A 18 23.26 4.88 -19.95
CA GLU A 18 24.22 5.74 -19.26
C GLU A 18 23.58 7.06 -18.81
N GLU A 19 22.75 7.66 -19.67
CA GLU A 19 22.00 8.87 -19.34
C GLU A 19 20.94 8.63 -18.27
N LYS A 20 20.27 7.48 -18.27
CA LYS A 20 19.33 7.05 -17.21
C LYS A 20 20.01 7.02 -15.85
N ASN A 21 21.16 6.35 -15.74
CA ASN A 21 21.91 6.27 -14.48
C ASN A 21 22.31 7.66 -13.94
N VAL A 22 22.71 8.58 -14.83
CA VAL A 22 23.06 9.96 -14.45
C VAL A 22 21.83 10.75 -14.01
N ILE A 23 20.69 10.57 -14.69
CA ILE A 23 19.43 11.23 -14.32
C ILE A 23 18.96 10.68 -12.97
N ASP A 24 18.96 9.37 -12.75
CA ASP A 24 18.54 8.72 -11.50
C ASP A 24 19.39 9.15 -10.32
N ALA A 25 20.72 9.23 -10.48
CA ALA A 25 21.62 9.74 -9.44
C ALA A 25 21.28 11.19 -9.06
N LYS A 26 21.05 12.06 -10.06
CA LYS A 26 20.65 13.45 -9.83
C LYS A 26 19.26 13.56 -9.19
N LEU A 27 18.35 12.67 -9.57
CA LEU A 27 17.00 12.60 -9.03
C LEU A 27 17.04 12.28 -7.54
N LYS A 28 17.78 11.22 -7.18
CA LYS A 28 18.00 10.79 -5.81
C LYS A 28 18.61 11.88 -4.94
N THR A 29 19.61 12.60 -5.43
CA THR A 29 20.20 13.74 -4.70
C THR A 29 19.17 14.85 -4.49
N LYS A 30 18.41 15.22 -5.52
CA LYS A 30 17.43 16.32 -5.42
C LYS A 30 16.23 15.97 -4.55
N GLU A 31 15.81 14.72 -4.53
CA GLU A 31 14.79 14.23 -3.59
C GLU A 31 15.29 14.29 -2.15
N ASN A 32 16.55 13.90 -1.90
CA ASN A 32 17.15 14.03 -0.58
C ASN A 32 17.28 15.49 -0.12
N ASP A 33 17.74 16.39 -0.99
CA ASP A 33 17.79 17.83 -0.71
C ASP A 33 16.40 18.38 -0.36
N LEU A 34 15.36 17.94 -1.08
CA LEU A 34 13.98 18.34 -0.84
C LEU A 34 13.49 17.84 0.52
N GLU A 35 13.80 16.60 0.91
CA GLU A 35 13.44 16.06 2.21
C GLU A 35 14.14 16.79 3.37
N ILE A 36 15.41 17.17 3.20
CA ILE A 36 16.13 18.01 4.17
C ILE A 36 15.44 19.37 4.31
N LEU A 37 15.13 20.04 3.19
CA LEU A 37 14.46 21.34 3.20
C LEU A 37 13.08 21.27 3.86
N LYS A 38 12.28 20.24 3.56
CA LYS A 38 10.98 20.01 4.22
C LYS A 38 11.15 19.87 5.73
N ARG A 39 12.19 19.15 6.18
CA ARG A 39 12.50 19.01 7.62
C ARG A 39 12.87 20.35 8.25
N GLU A 40 13.66 21.18 7.58
CA GLU A 40 13.99 22.53 8.07
C GLU A 40 12.74 23.42 8.17
N ILE A 41 11.85 23.36 7.18
CA ILE A 41 10.57 24.09 7.19
C ILE A 41 9.71 23.61 8.38
N ARG A 42 9.66 22.30 8.66
CA ARG A 42 8.96 21.75 9.85
C ARG A 42 9.48 22.32 11.16
N ILE A 43 10.80 22.45 11.31
CA ILE A 43 11.41 23.00 12.53
C ILE A 43 11.13 24.50 12.67
N LYS A 44 11.22 25.26 11.57
CA LYS A 44 11.13 26.73 11.60
C LYS A 44 9.70 27.27 11.53
N ASN A 45 8.76 26.53 10.95
CA ASN A 45 7.37 26.96 10.79
C ASN A 45 6.39 25.78 10.94
N PRO A 46 6.11 25.35 12.18
CA PRO A 46 5.32 24.14 12.45
C PRO A 46 3.89 24.22 11.90
N ILE A 47 3.22 25.38 11.98
CA ILE A 47 1.85 25.57 11.49
C ILE A 47 1.79 25.43 9.96
N TYR A 48 2.73 26.04 9.23
CA TYR A 48 2.80 25.92 7.78
C TYR A 48 3.12 24.48 7.34
N ALA A 49 3.97 23.80 8.11
CA ALA A 49 4.43 22.46 7.78
C ALA A 49 3.38 21.38 8.03
N GLU A 50 2.56 21.52 9.07
CA GLU A 50 1.44 20.59 9.34
C GLU A 50 0.43 20.58 8.18
N ILE A 51 0.22 21.75 7.54
CA ILE A 51 -0.70 21.90 6.41
C ILE A 51 -0.10 21.37 5.10
N ASN A 52 1.17 21.69 4.82
CA ASN A 52 1.76 21.43 3.50
C ASN A 52 2.62 20.15 3.44
N TYR A 53 3.11 19.67 4.58
CA TYR A 53 4.07 18.57 4.68
C TYR A 53 3.78 17.70 5.91
N PRO A 54 2.63 17.01 5.97
CA PRO A 54 2.27 16.15 7.09
C PRO A 54 3.42 15.19 7.40
N GLU A 55 3.69 14.97 8.69
CA GLU A 55 4.76 14.07 9.08
C GLU A 55 4.52 12.67 8.53
N ILE A 56 5.53 12.13 7.85
CA ILE A 56 5.49 10.76 7.38
C ILE A 56 5.76 9.87 8.58
N ILE A 57 4.85 8.92 8.84
CA ILE A 57 5.03 7.96 9.92
C ILE A 57 6.20 7.00 9.60
N SER A 58 7.09 6.80 10.57
CA SER A 58 8.11 5.75 10.47
C SER A 58 7.52 4.35 10.70
N LEU A 59 8.23 3.31 10.28
CA LEU A 59 7.83 1.92 10.54
C LEU A 59 7.70 1.66 12.05
N GLN A 60 8.66 2.12 12.85
CA GLN A 60 8.67 1.94 14.30
C GLN A 60 7.48 2.63 14.97
N GLU A 61 7.13 3.83 14.52
CA GLU A 61 5.93 4.55 15.00
C GLU A 61 4.65 3.83 14.59
N ALA A 62 4.55 3.36 13.34
CA ALA A 62 3.40 2.59 12.88
C ALA A 62 3.19 1.33 13.74
N GLN A 63 4.27 0.59 14.00
CA GLN A 63 4.24 -0.57 14.89
C GLN A 63 3.85 -0.18 16.31
N ARG A 64 4.42 0.88 16.88
CA ARG A 64 4.19 1.27 18.27
C ARG A 64 2.79 1.85 18.51
N GLU A 65 2.31 2.71 17.62
CA GLU A 65 1.16 3.58 17.88
C GLU A 65 -0.14 3.08 17.25
N LEU A 66 -0.06 2.33 16.15
CA LEU A 66 -1.23 1.94 15.36
C LEU A 66 -1.58 0.46 15.43
N LEU A 67 -0.64 -0.41 15.80
CA LEU A 67 -0.83 -1.85 15.78
C LEU A 67 -0.90 -2.46 17.18
N ASP A 68 -1.80 -3.41 17.36
CA ASP A 68 -1.81 -4.38 18.46
C ASP A 68 -1.26 -5.74 17.99
N SER A 69 -1.25 -6.74 18.87
CA SER A 69 -0.74 -8.08 18.55
C SER A 69 -1.61 -8.88 17.57
N LYS A 70 -2.79 -8.40 17.20
CA LYS A 70 -3.75 -9.08 16.32
C LYS A 70 -4.03 -8.32 15.02
N THR A 71 -3.35 -7.20 14.79
CA THR A 71 -3.58 -6.33 13.64
C THR A 71 -2.38 -6.34 12.71
N ALA A 72 -2.65 -6.40 11.40
CA ALA A 72 -1.65 -6.29 10.36
C ALA A 72 -2.05 -5.23 9.33
N PHE A 73 -1.08 -4.41 8.91
CA PHE A 73 -1.21 -3.65 7.67
C PHE A 73 -0.76 -4.50 6.49
N PHE A 74 -1.51 -4.45 5.41
CA PHE A 74 -1.12 -4.96 4.10
C PHE A 74 -1.06 -3.77 3.16
N ALA A 75 0.15 -3.26 2.92
CA ALA A 75 0.38 -2.16 2.00
C ALA A 75 0.93 -2.67 0.67
N TYR A 76 0.44 -2.14 -0.43
CA TYR A 76 0.81 -2.58 -1.78
C TYR A 76 1.54 -1.48 -2.54
N CYS A 77 2.44 -1.89 -3.43
CA CYS A 77 3.08 -1.02 -4.43
C CYS A 77 3.07 -1.77 -5.76
N ILE A 78 2.29 -1.27 -6.73
CA ILE A 78 2.02 -1.95 -8.00
C ILE A 78 2.81 -1.29 -9.12
N GLY A 79 3.95 -1.89 -9.46
CA GLY A 79 4.83 -1.42 -10.54
C GLY A 79 4.56 -2.13 -11.86
N LYS A 80 5.01 -1.51 -12.96
CA LYS A 80 4.84 -2.04 -14.32
C LYS A 80 5.41 -3.46 -14.47
N GLU A 81 6.65 -3.65 -14.01
CA GLU A 81 7.38 -4.94 -14.11
C GLU A 81 7.44 -5.70 -12.79
N HIS A 82 7.55 -4.96 -11.67
CA HIS A 82 7.68 -5.53 -10.34
C HIS A 82 6.68 -4.89 -9.39
N SER A 83 5.91 -5.72 -8.69
CA SER A 83 4.98 -5.29 -7.66
C SER A 83 5.37 -5.93 -6.34
N TYR A 84 5.01 -5.31 -5.22
CA TYR A 84 5.33 -5.78 -3.89
C TYR A 84 4.18 -5.59 -2.93
N ALA A 85 4.10 -6.49 -1.96
CA ALA A 85 3.28 -6.33 -0.77
C ALA A 85 4.19 -6.21 0.46
N PHE A 86 3.80 -5.31 1.35
CA PHE A 86 4.43 -5.03 2.61
C PHE A 86 3.46 -5.40 3.74
N VAL A 87 3.90 -6.26 4.63
CA VAL A 87 3.10 -6.69 5.77
C VAL A 87 3.76 -6.25 7.05
N ILE A 88 3.08 -5.35 7.75
CA ILE A 88 3.56 -4.75 8.98
C ILE A 88 2.68 -5.24 10.11
N THR A 89 3.30 -5.89 11.10
CA THR A 89 2.66 -6.30 12.35
C THR A 89 3.34 -5.58 13.51
N LYS A 90 2.82 -5.72 14.74
CA LYS A 90 3.42 -5.09 15.93
C LYS A 90 4.92 -5.37 16.08
N LYS A 91 5.41 -6.54 15.66
CA LYS A 91 6.78 -7.01 15.92
C LYS A 91 7.61 -7.32 14.68
N ASP A 92 7.00 -7.35 13.51
CA ASP A 92 7.63 -7.87 12.30
C ASP A 92 7.21 -7.08 11.07
N PHE A 93 8.09 -7.06 10.07
CA PHE A 93 7.92 -6.43 8.78
C PHE A 93 8.40 -7.39 7.69
N ARG A 94 7.48 -7.77 6.79
CA ARG A 94 7.75 -8.71 5.70
C ARG A 94 7.44 -8.06 4.37
N ILE A 95 8.23 -8.42 3.36
CA ILE A 95 8.05 -8.01 1.98
C ILE A 95 7.92 -9.27 1.14
N PHE A 96 6.96 -9.32 0.22
CA PHE A 96 6.91 -10.39 -0.77
C PHE A 96 6.62 -9.84 -2.17
N PRO A 97 7.23 -10.45 -3.21
CA PRO A 97 7.01 -10.06 -4.58
C PRO A 97 5.59 -10.44 -5.03
N LEU A 98 5.01 -9.60 -5.86
CA LEU A 98 3.74 -9.80 -6.53
C LEU A 98 3.93 -9.82 -8.05
N PRO A 99 2.96 -10.38 -8.80
CA PRO A 99 2.99 -10.33 -10.26
C PRO A 99 3.06 -8.89 -10.82
N PRO A 100 3.48 -8.71 -12.08
CA PRO A 100 3.44 -7.42 -12.76
C PRO A 100 2.03 -6.81 -12.77
N ARG A 101 1.95 -5.49 -12.83
CA ARG A 101 0.68 -4.72 -12.81
C ARG A 101 -0.39 -5.29 -13.73
N GLU A 102 -0.06 -5.58 -14.98
CA GLU A 102 -1.02 -6.07 -15.98
C GLU A 102 -1.70 -7.38 -15.53
N ASN A 103 -0.94 -8.30 -14.94
CA ASN A 103 -1.47 -9.57 -14.45
C ASN A 103 -2.45 -9.35 -13.30
N ILE A 104 -2.10 -8.47 -12.36
CA ILE A 104 -2.96 -8.13 -11.22
C ILE A 104 -4.24 -7.45 -11.72
N GLN A 105 -4.13 -6.47 -12.62
CA GLN A 105 -5.26 -5.76 -13.20
C GLN A 105 -6.25 -6.69 -13.90
N ARG A 106 -5.76 -7.64 -14.69
CA ARG A 106 -6.59 -8.65 -15.33
C ARG A 106 -7.30 -9.53 -14.30
N GLN A 107 -6.55 -10.10 -13.34
CA GLN A 107 -7.13 -10.98 -12.32
C GLN A 107 -8.20 -10.27 -11.47
N VAL A 108 -7.95 -9.02 -11.07
CA VAL A 108 -8.92 -8.23 -10.31
C VAL A 108 -10.14 -7.90 -11.17
N SER A 109 -9.97 -7.49 -12.42
CA SER A 109 -11.09 -7.17 -13.31
C SER A 109 -11.98 -8.38 -13.58
N ASP A 110 -11.40 -9.54 -13.82
CA ASP A 110 -12.14 -10.79 -14.03
C ASP A 110 -12.85 -11.23 -12.76
N TYR A 111 -12.22 -11.03 -11.61
CA TYR A 111 -12.84 -11.31 -10.32
C TYR A 111 -14.01 -10.37 -10.01
N LEU A 112 -13.89 -9.07 -10.30
CA LEU A 112 -14.97 -8.10 -10.15
C LEU A 112 -16.20 -8.48 -10.98
N LYS A 113 -15.99 -8.95 -12.23
CA LYS A 113 -17.09 -9.49 -13.05
C LYS A 113 -17.72 -10.71 -12.39
N ALA A 114 -16.89 -11.63 -11.88
CA ALA A 114 -17.34 -12.87 -11.26
C ALA A 114 -18.21 -12.63 -10.00
N ILE A 115 -17.91 -11.62 -9.17
CA ILE A 115 -18.71 -11.31 -7.98
C ILE A 115 -19.92 -10.41 -8.26
N SER A 116 -19.92 -9.70 -9.39
CA SER A 116 -21.05 -8.86 -9.80
C SER A 116 -22.13 -9.64 -10.56
N ASP A 117 -21.77 -10.80 -11.12
CA ASP A 117 -22.68 -11.71 -11.78
C ASP A 117 -23.49 -12.53 -10.76
N LYS A 118 -24.81 -12.32 -10.73
CA LYS A 118 -25.74 -12.99 -9.81
C LYS A 118 -25.85 -14.49 -10.06
N GLU A 119 -25.64 -14.93 -11.29
CA GLU A 119 -25.74 -16.36 -11.66
C GLU A 119 -24.42 -17.10 -11.43
N ASN A 120 -23.32 -16.36 -11.23
CA ASN A 120 -22.02 -16.98 -11.05
C ASN A 120 -21.93 -17.74 -9.73
N LYS A 121 -21.49 -18.99 -9.82
CA LYS A 121 -21.28 -19.91 -8.70
C LYS A 121 -19.80 -20.25 -8.48
N ASN A 122 -18.91 -19.78 -9.37
CA ASN A 122 -17.50 -20.11 -9.33
C ASN A 122 -16.67 -18.88 -8.90
N PHE A 123 -16.09 -18.97 -7.71
CA PHE A 123 -15.26 -17.92 -7.12
C PHE A 123 -13.78 -18.30 -7.01
N LYS A 124 -13.33 -19.29 -7.80
CA LYS A 124 -11.93 -19.77 -7.76
C LYS A 124 -10.91 -18.64 -7.94
N LEU A 125 -11.22 -17.63 -8.76
CA LEU A 125 -10.36 -16.44 -8.91
C LEU A 125 -10.12 -15.70 -7.58
N GLY A 126 -11.12 -15.67 -6.70
CA GLY A 126 -10.99 -15.11 -5.36
C GLY A 126 -9.97 -15.87 -4.51
N TYR A 127 -9.85 -17.19 -4.69
CA TYR A 127 -8.82 -17.99 -4.01
C TYR A 127 -7.42 -17.69 -4.54
N GLU A 128 -7.27 -17.54 -5.85
CA GLU A 128 -5.98 -17.21 -6.46
C GLU A 128 -5.52 -15.82 -6.01
N LEU A 129 -6.41 -14.83 -6.00
CA LEU A 129 -6.13 -13.49 -5.46
C LEU A 129 -5.79 -13.54 -3.97
N PHE A 130 -6.52 -14.31 -3.15
CA PHE A 130 -6.19 -14.52 -1.74
C PHE A 130 -4.77 -15.09 -1.57
N LYS A 131 -4.46 -16.16 -2.30
CA LYS A 131 -3.17 -16.86 -2.24
C LYS A 131 -2.01 -15.95 -2.63
N THR A 132 -2.21 -15.07 -3.59
CA THR A 132 -1.18 -14.15 -4.07
C THR A 132 -1.05 -12.90 -3.19
N LEU A 133 -2.16 -12.26 -2.82
CA LEU A 133 -2.15 -10.93 -2.21
C LEU A 133 -2.14 -10.96 -0.68
N VAL A 134 -2.68 -12.00 -0.05
CA VAL A 134 -2.97 -12.01 1.40
C VAL A 134 -2.25 -13.15 2.12
N LEU A 135 -2.36 -14.38 1.62
CA LEU A 135 -1.86 -15.57 2.30
C LEU A 135 -0.38 -15.51 2.71
N PRO A 136 0.58 -14.99 1.91
CA PRO A 136 2.00 -14.96 2.30
C PRO A 136 2.25 -14.08 3.53
N GLY A 137 1.38 -13.09 3.74
CA GLY A 137 1.42 -12.16 4.85
C GLY A 137 0.64 -12.61 6.08
N LEU A 138 -0.24 -13.58 5.94
CA LEU A 138 -1.21 -13.91 6.98
C LEU A 138 -0.60 -14.82 8.05
N ASP A 139 -0.59 -14.36 9.30
CA ASP A 139 -0.21 -15.18 10.46
C ASP A 139 -1.47 -15.59 11.26
N LYS A 140 -1.39 -16.72 11.95
CA LYS A 140 -2.50 -17.32 12.73
C LYS A 140 -3.04 -16.40 13.81
N ASN A 141 -2.21 -15.50 14.34
CA ASN A 141 -2.57 -14.57 15.40
C ASN A 141 -3.33 -13.33 14.90
N ILE A 142 -3.28 -13.05 13.59
CA ILE A 142 -3.92 -11.88 13.00
C ILE A 142 -5.44 -12.10 12.95
N LYS A 143 -6.18 -11.08 13.34
CA LYS A 143 -7.65 -11.03 13.31
C LYS A 143 -8.18 -9.75 12.69
N ASN A 144 -7.38 -8.69 12.66
CA ASN A 144 -7.71 -7.43 12.01
C ASN A 144 -6.71 -7.17 10.87
N ILE A 145 -7.22 -6.89 9.68
CA ILE A 145 -6.42 -6.60 8.51
C ILE A 145 -6.80 -5.20 8.02
N ILE A 146 -5.79 -4.35 7.85
CA ILE A 146 -5.98 -3.02 7.29
C ILE A 146 -5.23 -2.96 5.96
N PHE A 147 -5.98 -2.85 4.87
CA PHE A 147 -5.42 -2.77 3.53
C PHE A 147 -5.10 -1.32 3.16
N VAL A 148 -3.86 -1.10 2.73
CA VAL A 148 -3.41 0.13 2.06
C VAL A 148 -3.18 -0.24 0.61
N SER A 149 -4.24 -0.03 -0.18
CA SER A 149 -4.28 -0.44 -1.58
C SER A 149 -3.52 0.52 -2.47
N ASP A 150 -3.14 0.03 -3.64
CA ASP A 150 -2.55 0.80 -4.72
C ASP A 150 -3.15 0.32 -6.06
N ASP A 151 -3.21 1.21 -7.04
CA ASP A 151 -3.72 0.95 -8.38
C ASP A 151 -5.12 0.28 -8.39
N ILE A 152 -5.32 -0.75 -9.22
CA ILE A 152 -6.56 -1.51 -9.33
C ILE A 152 -7.02 -2.16 -8.02
N LEU A 153 -6.12 -2.35 -7.04
CA LEU A 153 -6.48 -2.93 -5.76
C LEU A 153 -7.41 -2.03 -4.95
N HIS A 154 -7.48 -0.72 -5.25
CA HIS A 154 -8.49 0.18 -4.68
C HIS A 154 -9.93 -0.28 -4.96
N PHE A 155 -10.12 -1.02 -6.05
CA PHE A 155 -11.43 -1.53 -6.46
C PHE A 155 -11.68 -2.95 -5.99
N LEU A 156 -10.68 -3.65 -5.45
CA LEU A 156 -10.82 -5.04 -5.00
C LEU A 156 -11.48 -5.10 -3.61
N PRO A 157 -12.68 -5.67 -3.46
CA PRO A 157 -13.24 -5.92 -2.14
C PRO A 157 -12.57 -7.16 -1.51
N PHE A 158 -11.46 -6.94 -0.79
CA PHE A 158 -10.66 -8.02 -0.18
C PHE A 158 -11.48 -8.91 0.76
N GLU A 159 -12.52 -8.36 1.38
CA GLU A 159 -13.45 -9.08 2.24
C GLU A 159 -14.18 -10.22 1.54
N THR A 160 -14.30 -10.14 0.22
CA THR A 160 -14.88 -11.18 -0.63
C THR A 160 -13.85 -12.19 -1.09
N LEU A 161 -12.58 -12.13 -0.71
CA LEU A 161 -11.66 -13.19 -1.16
C LEU A 161 -11.99 -14.51 -0.45
N ILE A 162 -11.99 -15.65 -1.16
CA ILE A 162 -12.23 -16.95 -0.52
C ILE A 162 -10.92 -17.55 0.02
N THR A 163 -10.94 -18.05 1.24
CA THR A 163 -9.75 -18.56 1.94
C THR A 163 -9.43 -20.02 1.62
N HIS A 164 -10.39 -20.74 1.04
CA HIS A 164 -10.28 -22.16 0.69
C HIS A 164 -10.79 -22.38 -0.73
N LYS A 165 -10.11 -23.20 -1.52
CA LYS A 165 -10.46 -23.44 -2.93
C LYS A 165 -11.84 -24.09 -3.12
N GLU A 166 -12.18 -25.04 -2.25
CA GLU A 166 -13.39 -25.87 -2.36
C GLU A 166 -14.56 -25.36 -1.49
N LYS A 167 -14.32 -24.37 -0.63
CA LYS A 167 -15.34 -23.81 0.26
C LYS A 167 -15.52 -22.32 0.00
N ARG A 168 -16.77 -21.86 0.04
CA ARG A 168 -17.10 -20.42 -0.05
C ARG A 168 -16.94 -19.73 1.30
N ASP A 169 -15.81 -19.94 1.95
CA ASP A 169 -15.45 -19.24 3.19
C ASP A 169 -14.76 -17.93 2.80
N TRP A 170 -15.54 -16.85 2.79
CA TRP A 170 -15.06 -15.50 2.51
C TRP A 170 -14.18 -14.98 3.64
N LEU A 171 -13.18 -14.14 3.31
CA LEU A 171 -12.19 -13.61 4.25
C LEU A 171 -12.84 -12.87 5.42
N ILE A 172 -13.95 -12.16 5.16
CA ILE A 172 -14.71 -11.42 6.17
C ILE A 172 -15.25 -12.29 7.31
N LYS A 173 -15.41 -13.60 7.09
CA LYS A 173 -15.93 -14.53 8.10
C LYS A 173 -14.96 -14.70 9.26
N ASP A 174 -13.66 -14.66 8.98
CA ASP A 174 -12.61 -14.97 9.94
C ASP A 174 -11.81 -13.73 10.38
N TYR A 175 -11.89 -12.63 9.61
CA TYR A 175 -11.09 -11.42 9.80
C TYR A 175 -11.95 -10.15 9.77
N LYS A 176 -11.62 -9.21 10.65
CA LYS A 176 -12.11 -7.82 10.55
C LYS A 176 -11.26 -7.08 9.53
N ILE A 177 -11.91 -6.40 8.59
CA ILE A 177 -11.25 -5.77 7.46
C ILE A 177 -11.53 -4.27 7.48
N ALA A 178 -10.49 -3.48 7.25
CA ALA A 178 -10.58 -2.05 7.07
C ALA A 178 -9.65 -1.59 5.96
N TYR A 179 -9.87 -0.37 5.49
CA TYR A 179 -9.12 0.25 4.41
C TYR A 179 -8.56 1.59 4.87
N ALA A 180 -7.34 1.89 4.46
CA ALA A 180 -6.73 3.20 4.67
C ALA A 180 -6.03 3.67 3.39
N PRO A 181 -6.14 4.97 3.03
CA PRO A 181 -5.44 5.50 1.87
C PRO A 181 -3.91 5.53 2.08
N SER A 182 -3.47 5.72 3.31
CA SER A 182 -2.08 5.52 3.73
C SER A 182 -2.00 5.30 5.24
N ILE A 183 -0.89 4.75 5.73
CA ILE A 183 -0.64 4.59 7.16
C ILE A 183 -0.50 5.96 7.86
N SER A 184 0.10 6.95 7.18
CA SER A 184 0.24 8.31 7.73
C SER A 184 -1.12 8.99 7.87
N SER A 185 -2.00 8.85 6.87
CA SER A 185 -3.37 9.37 6.94
C SER A 185 -4.17 8.71 8.06
N LEU A 186 -4.00 7.40 8.27
CA LEU A 186 -4.64 6.70 9.37
C LEU A 186 -4.18 7.21 10.74
N ARG A 187 -2.87 7.48 10.91
CA ARG A 187 -2.33 8.09 12.14
C ARG A 187 -3.00 9.43 12.42
N GLU A 188 -3.09 10.29 11.42
CA GLU A 188 -3.72 11.61 11.54
C GLU A 188 -5.19 11.52 12.01
N ILE A 189 -5.96 10.62 11.39
CA ILE A 189 -7.36 10.37 11.78
C ILE A 189 -7.46 9.94 13.25
N ILE A 190 -6.57 9.03 13.68
CA ILE A 190 -6.55 8.53 15.07
C ILE A 190 -6.12 9.63 16.05
N GLN A 191 -5.13 10.45 15.71
CA GLN A 191 -4.66 11.54 16.56
C GLN A 191 -5.74 12.60 16.75
N ARG A 192 -6.42 13.05 15.68
CA ARG A 192 -7.54 14.01 15.78
C ARG A 192 -8.67 13.50 16.65
N LYS A 193 -8.99 12.21 16.56
CA LYS A 193 -10.02 11.59 17.41
C LYS A 193 -9.64 11.63 18.90
N LYS A 194 -8.35 11.52 19.24
CA LYS A 194 -7.85 11.62 20.62
C LYS A 194 -7.81 13.05 21.14
N SER A 195 -7.59 14.04 20.27
CA SER A 195 -7.55 15.46 20.67
C SER A 195 -8.93 16.07 20.86
N ASN A 196 -9.96 15.52 20.20
CA ASN A 196 -11.34 16.03 20.25
C ASN A 196 -12.25 15.28 21.24
N GLY A 197 -11.73 14.32 22.00
CA GLY A 197 -12.46 13.55 23.00
C GLY A 197 -11.82 13.69 24.37
#